data_AF-A0A6A1QMQ5-F1
#
_entry.id   AF-A0A6A1QMQ5-F1
#
_cell.length_a   1.000
_cell.length_b   1.000
_cell.length_c   1.000
_cell.angle_alpha   90.00
_cell.angle_beta   90.00
_cell.angle_gamma   90.00
#
_symmetry.space_group_name_H-M   'P 1'
#
loop_
_entity.id
_entity.type
_entity.pdbx_description
1 polymer ?
#
loop_
_entity_poly.entity_id
_entity_poly.type
_entity_poly.pdbx_seq_one_letter_code
_entity_poly.pdbx_strand_id
1 'polypeptide(L)'
;RVSEVSNHWWYSMLILPPLLKDSVAAPLLSAYYPDCVGMSPSCTSTHRAASDTSPGKLEHSKAVPSVLVPGMNRYFQPFYQPNECGKALCVRPDVMELDELYEFPEYSRDPTMYLALRNLILALWYTNCKEALTPQKCIPHIIVRGLVRIRCVQEVERILYFMTRKGLINTGVLTVGTDQHLLPKDYHNKSVIIIGAGPAGLAAARQLHNFGIKVTVLEAKDRIGGRVWDDKSFTGVTVGRGAQIVNGCINNPVALMCEQLGISMHKFGERCDLIQEGGRITDPTIDKRMDFHFNALLDVVSEWRKDKTQLQDVPLGEKIEEIYKAFIKESGIQFSELEEQVLQFHLSNLEYACGNNLHQVSARSWDHNEFFAQFAGDHTLLTPGYSVILEKLAEGLDIRLRSPVQSIDYSGDEVQVTTTEGTECTAQK
;
A
#
# COMPACT_ATOMS: atom_id res chain seq x y z
N ARG A 1 15.64 -21.68 35.53
CA ARG A 1 15.77 -20.30 34.99
C ARG A 1 15.56 -20.20 33.48
N VAL A 2 16.42 -20.74 32.60
CA VAL A 2 16.20 -20.60 31.12
C VAL A 2 14.93 -21.33 30.67
N SER A 3 14.70 -22.56 31.12
CA SER A 3 13.49 -23.34 30.83
C SER A 3 12.21 -22.64 31.30
N GLU A 4 12.26 -21.96 32.45
CA GLU A 4 11.11 -21.23 33.02
C GLU A 4 10.64 -20.06 32.15
N VAL A 5 11.51 -19.44 31.35
CA VAL A 5 11.17 -18.27 30.50
C VAL A 5 10.06 -18.59 29.50
N SER A 6 9.97 -19.85 29.08
CA SER A 6 9.00 -20.30 28.08
C SER A 6 7.61 -20.54 28.68
N ASN A 7 7.45 -20.49 30.00
CA ASN A 7 6.16 -20.65 30.64
C ASN A 7 5.33 -19.37 30.49
N HIS A 8 4.05 -19.51 30.16
CA HIS A 8 3.14 -18.38 29.94
C HIS A 8 3.09 -17.38 31.12
N TRP A 9 3.16 -17.88 32.36
CA TRP A 9 3.13 -17.03 33.56
C TRP A 9 4.40 -16.19 33.75
N TRP A 10 5.52 -16.58 33.13
CA TRP A 10 6.81 -15.93 33.33
C TRP A 10 6.79 -14.45 32.93
N TYR A 11 6.18 -14.13 31.78
CA TYR A 11 6.06 -12.74 31.31
C TYR A 11 5.17 -11.91 32.23
N SER A 12 4.09 -12.49 32.77
CA SER A 12 3.19 -11.78 33.69
C SER A 12 3.82 -11.41 35.04
N MET A 13 4.91 -12.10 35.42
CA MET A 13 5.66 -11.80 36.65
C MET A 13 6.80 -10.80 36.42
N LEU A 14 7.01 -10.36 35.18
CA LEU A 14 8.04 -9.41 34.84
C LEU A 14 7.60 -8.00 35.26
N ILE A 15 8.37 -7.35 36.14
CA ILE A 15 8.00 -6.04 36.71
C ILE A 15 8.03 -4.91 35.68
N LEU A 16 9.00 -4.91 34.75
CA LEU A 16 9.17 -3.85 33.74
C LEU A 16 9.32 -4.45 32.34
N PRO A 17 8.61 -3.94 31.33
CA PRO A 17 8.73 -4.46 29.97
C PRO A 17 10.16 -4.33 29.42
N PRO A 18 10.55 -5.19 28.45
CA PRO A 18 11.85 -5.08 27.80
C PRO A 18 11.94 -3.80 26.97
N LEU A 19 13.09 -3.12 27.08
CA LEU A 19 13.43 -1.96 26.25
C LEU A 19 14.67 -2.29 25.42
N LEU A 20 14.50 -2.37 24.09
CA LEU A 20 15.57 -2.72 23.17
C LEU A 20 16.61 -1.60 23.09
N LYS A 21 17.88 -1.97 23.02
CA LYS A 21 19.00 -1.08 22.79
C LYS A 21 19.40 -1.11 21.33
N ASP A 22 19.79 0.05 20.80
CA ASP A 22 20.32 0.18 19.44
C ASP A 22 19.44 -0.47 18.36
N SER A 23 18.12 -0.36 18.51
CA SER A 23 17.16 -0.87 17.53
C SER A 23 17.38 -0.21 16.17
N VAL A 24 17.29 -0.99 15.09
CA VAL A 24 17.35 -0.48 13.71
C VAL A 24 16.20 0.49 13.41
N ALA A 25 15.10 0.41 14.17
CA ALA A 25 13.98 1.33 14.06
C ALA A 25 14.24 2.70 14.71
N ALA A 26 15.27 2.85 15.55
CA ALA A 26 15.49 4.07 16.32
C ALA A 26 15.59 5.35 15.46
N PRO A 27 16.33 5.37 14.33
CA PRO A 27 16.40 6.54 13.47
C PRO A 27 15.05 6.94 12.84
N LEU A 28 14.12 5.99 12.68
CA LEU A 28 12.79 6.23 12.09
C LEU A 28 11.78 6.76 13.11
N LEU A 29 12.10 6.63 14.41
CA LEU A 29 11.19 6.88 15.53
C LEU A 29 11.70 7.99 16.46
N SER A 30 12.61 8.85 15.99
CA SER A 30 13.20 9.93 16.78
C SER A 30 12.18 10.96 17.30
N ALA A 31 10.99 11.02 16.69
CA ALA A 31 9.88 11.86 17.12
C ALA A 31 9.12 11.31 18.35
N TYR A 32 9.31 10.04 18.69
CA TYR A 32 8.66 9.38 19.83
C TYR A 32 9.57 9.35 21.05
N TYR A 33 8.97 9.24 22.24
CA TYR A 33 9.74 8.84 23.43
C TYR A 33 10.18 7.38 23.26
N PRO A 34 11.47 7.05 23.42
CA PRO A 34 11.98 5.71 23.11
C PRO A 34 11.25 4.60 23.88
N ASP A 35 10.96 4.82 25.16
CA ASP A 35 10.26 3.88 26.03
C ASP A 35 8.80 3.63 25.63
N CYS A 36 8.10 4.62 25.05
CA CYS A 36 6.75 4.44 24.49
C CYS A 36 6.71 3.50 23.27
N VAL A 37 7.84 3.32 22.58
CA VAL A 37 7.96 2.43 21.40
C VAL A 37 8.87 1.23 21.68
N GLY A 38 9.07 0.92 22.98
CA GLY A 38 9.80 -0.28 23.43
C GLY A 38 11.32 -0.22 23.25
N MET A 39 11.90 0.97 23.22
CA MET A 39 13.34 1.23 23.11
C MET A 39 13.90 1.87 24.39
N SER A 40 15.19 1.65 24.67
CA SER A 40 15.84 2.16 25.88
C SER A 40 16.19 3.65 25.74
N PRO A 41 15.70 4.55 26.63
CA PRO A 41 15.97 5.99 26.56
C PRO A 41 17.44 6.39 26.77
N SER A 42 18.29 5.46 27.21
CA SER A 42 19.71 5.68 27.47
C SER A 42 20.62 5.32 26.30
N CYS A 43 20.08 5.13 25.09
CA CYS A 43 20.89 4.82 23.90
C CYS A 43 21.30 6.10 23.15
N THR A 44 22.52 6.12 22.61
CA THR A 44 23.05 7.24 21.81
C THR A 44 22.21 7.50 20.56
N SER A 45 21.73 6.43 19.91
CA SER A 45 20.83 6.49 18.74
C SER A 45 19.42 7.04 19.05
N THR A 46 19.09 7.20 20.33
CA THR A 46 17.80 7.74 20.80
C THR A 46 17.91 9.18 21.31
N HIS A 47 19.11 9.77 21.33
CA HIS A 47 19.25 11.20 21.63
C HIS A 47 18.64 12.01 20.51
N ARG A 48 17.58 12.76 20.84
CA ARG A 48 17.00 13.78 19.96
C ARG A 48 18.13 14.67 19.46
N ALA A 49 18.27 14.83 18.15
CA ALA A 49 18.91 16.02 17.63
C ALA A 49 18.14 17.20 18.23
N ALA A 50 18.77 17.96 19.13
CA ALA A 50 18.21 19.19 19.61
C ALA A 50 17.95 20.05 18.37
N SER A 51 16.69 20.27 18.04
CA SER A 51 16.33 21.31 17.08
C SER A 51 16.75 22.63 17.70
N ASP A 52 17.83 23.22 17.19
CA ASP A 52 18.13 24.64 17.37
C ASP A 52 16.99 25.43 16.73
N THR A 53 15.90 25.63 17.48
CA THR A 53 14.85 26.58 17.14
C THR A 53 14.81 27.63 18.23
N SER A 54 15.57 28.69 18.00
CA SER A 54 15.32 30.01 18.58
C SER A 54 13.85 30.41 18.39
N PRO A 55 13.19 31.04 19.39
CA PRO A 55 11.78 31.39 19.31
C PRO A 55 11.61 32.61 18.40
N GLY A 56 11.33 32.38 17.11
CA GLY A 56 11.11 33.45 16.15
C GLY A 56 10.43 32.97 14.88
N LYS A 57 9.15 33.35 14.73
CA LYS A 57 8.29 33.28 13.54
C LYS A 57 7.87 31.87 13.08
N LEU A 58 6.67 31.45 13.53
CA LEU A 58 5.87 30.45 12.83
C LEU A 58 5.38 31.03 11.50
N GLU A 59 6.09 30.74 10.42
CA GLU A 59 5.45 30.67 9.10
C GLU A 59 4.81 29.29 8.95
N HIS A 60 3.54 29.25 8.55
CA HIS A 60 2.78 28.02 8.32
C HIS A 60 3.28 27.29 7.08
N SER A 61 4.36 26.51 7.22
CA SER A 61 4.72 25.47 6.25
C SER A 61 4.17 24.13 6.74
N LYS A 62 3.13 23.61 6.05
CA LYS A 62 2.49 22.31 6.31
C LYS A 62 3.35 21.12 5.84
N ALA A 63 4.57 20.99 6.35
CA ALA A 63 5.37 19.78 6.13
C ALA A 63 6.05 19.39 7.43
N VAL A 64 5.53 18.36 8.10
CA VAL A 64 6.29 17.65 9.13
C VAL A 64 7.52 17.06 8.43
N PRO A 65 8.75 17.32 8.88
CA PRO A 65 9.94 16.83 8.20
C PRO A 65 9.90 15.30 8.18
N SER A 66 9.80 14.71 6.99
CA SER A 66 10.00 13.27 6.82
C SER A 66 11.42 12.95 7.28
N VAL A 67 11.56 12.13 8.32
CA VAL A 67 12.88 11.68 8.79
C VAL A 67 13.44 10.72 7.75
N LEU A 68 14.16 11.27 6.77
CA LEU A 68 14.86 10.50 5.75
C LEU A 68 16.11 9.90 6.39
N VAL A 69 16.10 8.59 6.59
CA VAL A 69 17.28 7.86 7.07
C VAL A 69 18.25 7.67 5.90
N PRO A 70 19.52 8.09 6.04
CA PRO A 70 20.51 7.93 4.98
C PRO A 70 20.60 6.48 4.51
N GLY A 71 20.53 6.27 3.19
CA GLY A 71 20.62 4.94 2.59
C GLY A 71 19.30 4.14 2.51
N MET A 72 18.20 4.66 3.05
CA MET A 72 16.87 4.06 2.86
C MET A 72 16.12 4.76 1.72
N ASN A 73 15.35 4.01 0.93
CA ASN A 73 14.52 4.61 -0.13
C ASN A 73 13.52 5.61 0.48
N ARG A 74 13.46 6.83 -0.09
CA ARG A 74 12.59 7.91 0.38
C ARG A 74 11.10 7.59 0.42
N TYR A 75 10.68 6.57 -0.34
CA TYR A 75 9.30 6.09 -0.37
C TYR A 75 8.98 5.13 0.77
N PHE A 76 9.96 4.63 1.53
CA PHE A 76 9.73 3.75 2.67
C PHE A 76 9.53 4.59 3.94
N GLN A 77 8.26 4.72 4.35
CA GLN A 77 7.84 5.45 5.54
C GLN A 77 6.83 4.62 6.35
N PRO A 78 7.22 3.46 6.89
CA PRO A 78 6.28 2.48 7.45
C PRO A 78 5.60 2.93 8.74
N PHE A 79 6.16 3.92 9.44
CA PHE A 79 5.65 4.42 10.71
C PHE A 79 4.98 5.78 10.54
N TYR A 80 3.81 5.94 11.15
CA TYR A 80 3.24 7.26 11.36
C TYR A 80 4.18 8.13 12.20
N GLN A 81 4.22 9.42 11.87
CA GLN A 81 4.80 10.45 12.73
C GLN A 81 3.72 11.08 13.63
N PRO A 82 4.09 11.66 14.78
CA PRO A 82 3.13 12.36 15.63
C PRO A 82 2.44 13.50 14.86
N ASN A 83 1.11 13.58 14.97
CA ASN A 83 0.26 14.58 14.29
C ASN A 83 0.30 14.51 12.75
N GLU A 84 0.64 13.36 12.17
CA GLU A 84 0.60 13.15 10.73
C GLU A 84 -0.81 12.82 10.22
N CYS A 85 -1.15 13.29 9.03
CA CYS A 85 -2.37 12.88 8.33
C CYS A 85 -2.31 11.39 7.94
N GLY A 86 -3.47 10.76 7.81
CA GLY A 86 -3.56 9.36 7.38
C GLY A 86 -2.92 9.16 6.00
N LYS A 87 -2.02 8.18 5.89
CA LYS A 87 -1.45 7.72 4.61
C LYS A 87 -1.45 6.19 4.57
N ALA A 88 -1.63 5.63 3.37
CA ALA A 88 -1.76 4.19 3.21
C ALA A 88 -0.52 3.43 3.69
N LEU A 89 -0.77 2.22 4.21
CA LEU A 89 0.25 1.26 4.65
C LEU A 89 1.24 1.83 5.69
N CYS A 90 0.74 2.68 6.59
CA CYS A 90 1.44 3.10 7.79
C CYS A 90 0.87 2.42 9.03
N VAL A 91 1.76 2.02 9.94
CA VAL A 91 1.40 1.52 11.27
C VAL A 91 1.78 2.53 12.34
N ARG A 92 1.03 2.58 13.43
CA ARG A 92 1.46 3.34 14.61
C ARG A 92 2.60 2.60 15.33
N PRO A 93 3.73 3.24 15.68
CA PRO A 93 4.84 2.55 16.33
C PRO A 93 4.57 2.23 17.81
N ASP A 94 3.59 2.89 18.41
CA ASP A 94 3.22 2.85 19.83
C ASP A 94 1.86 2.18 20.10
N VAL A 95 1.16 1.69 19.06
CA VAL A 95 -0.15 1.04 19.20
C VAL A 95 -0.25 -0.17 18.28
N MET A 96 -0.87 -1.25 18.77
CA MET A 96 -1.17 -2.45 18.00
C MET A 96 -2.38 -2.23 17.08
N GLU A 97 -2.28 -2.72 15.85
CA GLU A 97 -3.38 -2.76 14.89
C GLU A 97 -4.41 -3.85 15.27
N LEU A 98 -5.62 -3.80 14.70
CA LEU A 98 -6.70 -4.73 15.06
C LEU A 98 -6.32 -6.20 14.82
N ASP A 99 -5.69 -6.50 13.69
CA ASP A 99 -5.22 -7.86 13.36
C ASP A 99 -4.07 -8.31 14.28
N GLU A 100 -3.25 -7.38 14.76
CA GLU A 100 -2.18 -7.67 15.73
C GLU A 100 -2.80 -8.05 17.08
N LEU A 101 -3.84 -7.33 17.54
CA LEU A 101 -4.58 -7.64 18.76
C LEU A 101 -5.35 -8.95 18.67
N TYR A 102 -5.88 -9.29 17.48
CA TYR A 102 -6.57 -10.55 17.25
C TYR A 102 -5.60 -11.75 17.32
N GLU A 103 -4.44 -11.64 16.69
CA GLU A 103 -3.45 -12.73 16.67
C GLU A 103 -2.71 -12.88 18.01
N PHE A 104 -2.45 -11.77 18.70
CA PHE A 104 -1.67 -11.75 19.94
C PHE A 104 -2.43 -11.06 21.09
N PRO A 105 -3.57 -11.62 21.54
CA PRO A 105 -4.38 -11.02 22.59
C PRO A 105 -3.64 -10.88 23.91
N GLU A 106 -2.59 -11.69 24.15
CA GLU A 106 -1.73 -11.62 25.34
C GLU A 106 -0.99 -10.27 25.50
N TYR A 107 -0.80 -9.50 24.42
CA TYR A 107 -0.12 -8.20 24.44
C TYR A 107 -1.07 -7.01 24.58
N SER A 108 -2.39 -7.23 24.62
CA SER A 108 -3.37 -6.15 24.74
C SER A 108 -3.21 -5.30 26.03
N ARG A 109 -2.72 -5.93 27.11
CA ARG A 109 -2.48 -5.26 28.39
C ARG A 109 -1.13 -4.55 28.46
N ASP A 110 -0.10 -5.14 27.87
CA ASP A 110 1.25 -4.58 27.80
C ASP A 110 1.86 -4.89 26.42
N PRO A 111 1.72 -3.97 25.45
CA PRO A 111 2.15 -4.19 24.08
C PRO A 111 3.65 -3.90 23.87
N THR A 112 4.38 -3.48 24.90
CA THR A 112 5.73 -2.91 24.77
C THR A 112 6.70 -3.85 24.07
N MET A 113 6.75 -5.13 24.46
CA MET A 113 7.62 -6.13 23.83
C MET A 113 7.23 -6.39 22.37
N TYR A 114 5.93 -6.50 22.10
CA TYR A 114 5.41 -6.73 20.75
C TYR A 114 5.78 -5.58 19.82
N LEU A 115 5.49 -4.35 20.23
CA LEU A 115 5.77 -3.14 19.45
C LEU A 115 7.27 -2.99 19.19
N ALA A 116 8.12 -3.22 20.19
CA ALA A 116 9.57 -3.18 20.00
C ALA A 116 10.06 -4.15 18.92
N LEU A 117 9.55 -5.39 18.95
CA LEU A 117 9.91 -6.43 17.98
C LEU A 117 9.32 -6.17 16.59
N ARG A 118 8.05 -5.77 16.51
CA ARG A 118 7.38 -5.44 15.24
C ARG A 118 8.07 -4.26 14.56
N ASN A 119 8.39 -3.20 15.30
CA ASN A 119 9.10 -2.03 14.78
C ASN A 119 10.50 -2.41 14.29
N LEU A 120 11.23 -3.23 15.04
CA LEU A 120 12.54 -3.75 14.65
C LEU A 120 12.44 -4.55 13.33
N ILE A 121 11.47 -5.46 13.22
CA ILE A 121 11.27 -6.30 12.03
C ILE A 121 10.97 -5.45 10.79
N LEU A 122 10.07 -4.47 10.89
CA LEU A 122 9.77 -3.55 9.78
C LEU A 122 11.02 -2.77 9.36
N ALA A 123 11.76 -2.21 10.32
CA ALA A 123 12.97 -1.45 10.02
C ALA A 123 14.04 -2.31 9.32
N LEU A 124 14.24 -3.56 9.78
CA LEU A 124 15.14 -4.51 9.12
C LEU A 124 14.71 -4.83 7.69
N TRP A 125 13.41 -5.06 7.46
CA TRP A 125 12.88 -5.32 6.12
C TRP A 125 13.10 -4.15 5.16
N TYR A 126 12.74 -2.93 5.57
CA TYR A 126 12.89 -1.76 4.70
C TYR A 126 14.36 -1.31 4.52
N THR A 127 15.26 -1.75 5.41
CA THR A 127 16.71 -1.55 5.24
C THR A 127 17.29 -2.48 4.16
N ASN A 128 16.81 -3.73 4.05
CA ASN A 128 17.22 -4.65 3.00
C ASN A 128 16.05 -5.51 2.52
N CYS A 129 15.26 -4.97 1.60
CA CYS A 129 14.06 -5.63 1.07
C CYS A 129 14.34 -6.66 -0.04
N LYS A 130 15.61 -6.87 -0.41
CA LYS A 130 16.03 -7.79 -1.48
C LYS A 130 16.26 -9.22 -0.99
N GLU A 131 16.31 -9.41 0.32
CA GLU A 131 16.54 -10.70 0.94
C GLU A 131 15.37 -11.08 1.85
N ALA A 132 15.10 -12.38 1.96
CA ALA A 132 14.21 -12.87 3.00
C ALA A 132 14.77 -12.51 4.38
N LEU A 133 13.94 -11.84 5.19
CA LEU A 133 14.18 -11.56 6.59
C LEU A 133 13.78 -12.80 7.40
N THR A 134 14.75 -13.38 8.11
CA THR A 134 14.60 -14.61 8.89
C THR A 134 14.82 -14.35 10.38
N PRO A 135 14.37 -15.25 11.29
CA PRO A 135 14.64 -15.09 12.72
C PRO A 135 16.13 -14.95 13.01
N GLN A 136 16.99 -15.69 12.29
CA GLN A 136 18.45 -15.64 12.45
C GLN A 136 19.03 -14.26 12.12
N LYS A 137 18.41 -13.53 11.18
CA LYS A 137 18.80 -12.14 10.87
C LYS A 137 18.26 -11.16 11.91
N CYS A 138 17.12 -11.41 12.55
CA CYS A 138 16.56 -10.53 13.56
C CYS A 138 17.28 -10.65 14.93
N ILE A 139 17.61 -11.86 15.37
CA ILE A 139 18.14 -12.15 16.72
C ILE A 139 19.37 -11.31 17.11
N PRO A 140 20.37 -11.09 16.23
CA PRO A 140 21.52 -10.24 16.54
C PRO A 140 21.16 -8.79 16.87
N HIS A 141 20.02 -8.29 16.39
CA HIS A 141 19.54 -6.92 16.65
C HIS A 141 18.61 -6.81 17.86
N ILE A 142 18.28 -7.94 18.51
CA ILE A 142 17.52 -7.93 19.77
C ILE A 142 18.51 -7.80 20.92
N ILE A 143 18.86 -6.55 21.26
CA ILE A 143 19.81 -6.24 22.34
C ILE A 143 19.02 -5.74 23.56
N VAL A 144 18.85 -6.60 24.56
CA VAL A 144 18.23 -6.25 25.85
C VAL A 144 18.87 -7.09 26.96
N ARG A 145 19.00 -6.53 28.17
CA ARG A 145 19.64 -7.21 29.30
C ARG A 145 18.66 -8.18 29.98
N GLY A 146 19.20 -9.23 30.59
CA GLY A 146 18.45 -10.18 31.41
C GLY A 146 17.77 -11.29 30.62
N LEU A 147 17.09 -12.18 31.36
CA LEU A 147 16.43 -13.37 30.80
C LEU A 147 15.30 -13.04 29.83
N VAL A 148 14.74 -11.82 29.89
CA VAL A 148 13.69 -11.36 28.96
C VAL A 148 14.14 -11.39 27.51
N ARG A 149 15.45 -11.27 27.23
CA ARG A 149 15.99 -11.42 25.87
C ARG A 149 15.63 -12.79 25.27
N ILE A 150 15.63 -13.85 26.09
CA ILE A 150 15.25 -15.20 25.64
C ILE A 150 13.79 -15.20 25.19
N ARG A 151 12.89 -14.55 25.96
CA ARG A 151 11.48 -14.40 25.60
C ARG A 151 11.33 -13.60 24.30
N CYS A 152 12.03 -12.48 24.15
CA CYS A 152 12.00 -11.68 22.93
C CYS A 152 12.43 -12.49 21.68
N VAL A 153 13.46 -13.32 21.81
CA VAL A 153 13.95 -14.19 20.72
C VAL A 153 12.97 -15.32 20.39
N GLN A 154 12.22 -15.84 21.37
CA GLN A 154 11.16 -16.81 21.11
C GLN A 154 9.97 -16.16 20.37
N GLU A 155 9.64 -14.93 20.74
CA GLU A 155 8.47 -14.22 20.21
C GLU A 155 8.73 -13.59 18.84
N VAL A 156 9.97 -13.19 18.53
CA VAL A 156 10.30 -12.59 17.22
C VAL A 156 9.95 -13.54 16.07
N GLU A 157 10.05 -14.85 16.26
CA GLU A 157 9.70 -15.84 15.25
C GLU A 157 8.19 -15.86 14.96
N ARG A 158 7.34 -15.90 15.99
CA ARG A 158 5.88 -15.83 15.83
C ARG A 158 5.45 -14.54 15.14
N ILE A 159 6.02 -13.40 15.56
CA ILE A 159 5.70 -12.08 15.00
C ILE A 159 6.17 -11.99 13.54
N LEU A 160 7.37 -12.48 13.22
CA LEU A 160 7.91 -12.49 11.87
C LEU A 160 7.05 -13.31 10.90
N TYR A 161 6.60 -14.50 11.30
CA TYR A 161 5.72 -15.33 10.48
C TYR A 161 4.33 -14.70 10.30
N PHE A 162 3.77 -14.08 11.35
CA PHE A 162 2.53 -13.31 11.24
C PHE A 162 2.66 -12.18 10.22
N MET A 163 3.71 -11.35 10.33
CA MET A 163 3.95 -10.22 9.44
C MET A 163 4.19 -10.65 8.00
N THR A 164 4.89 -11.76 7.81
CA THR A 164 5.10 -12.38 6.48
C THR A 164 3.78 -12.87 5.90
N ARG A 165 2.96 -13.59 6.68
CA ARG A 165 1.64 -14.10 6.25
C ARG A 165 0.66 -12.97 5.92
N LYS A 166 0.74 -11.85 6.63
CA LYS A 166 -0.05 -10.64 6.36
C LYS A 166 0.50 -9.78 5.22
N GLY A 167 1.66 -10.13 4.65
CA GLY A 167 2.28 -9.42 3.54
C GLY A 167 2.91 -8.07 3.90
N LEU A 168 3.27 -7.84 5.16
CA LEU A 168 3.93 -6.60 5.60
C LEU A 168 5.44 -6.59 5.31
N ILE A 169 6.06 -7.77 5.27
CA ILE A 169 7.48 -8.01 4.99
C ILE A 169 7.59 -9.23 4.08
N ASN A 170 8.80 -9.56 3.62
CA ASN A 170 9.04 -10.80 2.89
C ASN A 170 8.11 -10.95 1.66
N THR A 171 7.82 -9.82 1.02
CA THR A 171 6.81 -9.65 -0.01
C THR A 171 7.37 -8.93 -1.24
N GLY A 172 6.50 -8.56 -2.19
CA GLY A 172 6.87 -7.97 -3.48
C GLY A 172 7.35 -9.04 -4.46
N VAL A 173 8.39 -8.73 -5.23
CA VAL A 173 9.00 -9.65 -6.21
C VAL A 173 10.06 -10.57 -5.61
N LEU A 174 10.19 -10.60 -4.28
CA LEU A 174 11.10 -11.51 -3.59
C LEU A 174 10.81 -12.97 -4.01
N THR A 175 11.84 -13.67 -4.47
CA THR A 175 11.78 -15.09 -4.82
C THR A 175 12.57 -15.91 -3.81
N VAL A 176 12.02 -17.04 -3.38
CA VAL A 176 12.72 -17.99 -2.49
C VAL A 176 12.93 -19.33 -3.18
N GLY A 177 14.01 -20.02 -2.82
CA GLY A 177 14.28 -21.38 -3.31
C GLY A 177 13.31 -22.42 -2.75
N THR A 178 13.34 -23.62 -3.33
CA THR A 178 12.45 -24.75 -2.99
C THR A 178 12.56 -25.23 -1.54
N ASP A 179 13.67 -24.97 -0.85
CA ASP A 179 13.87 -25.34 0.56
C ASP A 179 13.90 -24.12 1.50
N GLN A 180 13.53 -22.94 1.00
CA GLN A 180 13.60 -21.66 1.72
C GLN A 180 12.23 -21.00 1.87
N HIS A 181 11.18 -21.80 2.03
CA HIS A 181 9.82 -21.30 2.25
C HIS A 181 9.75 -20.37 3.47
N LEU A 182 8.96 -19.31 3.33
CA LEU A 182 8.92 -18.20 4.28
C LEU A 182 8.05 -18.48 5.50
N LEU A 183 7.21 -19.52 5.46
CA LEU A 183 6.39 -19.98 6.57
C LEU A 183 6.75 -21.42 6.99
N PRO A 184 6.48 -21.80 8.25
CA PRO A 184 6.69 -23.17 8.74
C PRO A 184 5.90 -24.23 7.97
N LYS A 185 6.35 -25.48 8.06
CA LYS A 185 5.74 -26.65 7.37
C LYS A 185 4.26 -26.86 7.68
N ASP A 186 3.79 -26.39 8.83
CA ASP A 186 2.39 -26.46 9.24
C ASP A 186 1.44 -25.72 8.28
N TYR A 187 1.96 -24.83 7.44
CA TYR A 187 1.19 -24.10 6.44
C TYR A 187 1.23 -24.74 5.03
N HIS A 188 2.15 -25.69 4.78
CA HIS A 188 2.47 -26.18 3.42
C HIS A 188 1.47 -27.21 2.88
N ASN A 189 0.76 -27.91 3.76
CA ASN A 189 -0.12 -29.04 3.43
C ASN A 189 -1.47 -28.63 2.81
N LYS A 190 -1.45 -27.64 1.90
CA LYS A 190 -2.62 -27.11 1.21
C LYS A 190 -2.36 -26.90 -0.28
N SER A 191 -3.43 -27.00 -1.07
CA SER A 191 -3.44 -26.71 -2.50
C SER A 191 -4.46 -25.62 -2.82
N VAL A 192 -4.11 -24.73 -3.75
CA VAL A 192 -4.95 -23.61 -4.17
C VAL A 192 -4.95 -23.49 -5.69
N ILE A 193 -6.13 -23.27 -6.29
CA ILE A 193 -6.27 -22.84 -7.68
C ILE A 193 -6.56 -21.33 -7.72
N ILE A 194 -5.78 -20.59 -8.52
CA ILE A 194 -6.00 -19.16 -8.75
C ILE A 194 -6.51 -18.96 -10.18
N ILE A 195 -7.61 -18.23 -10.34
CA ILE A 195 -8.21 -17.93 -11.64
C ILE A 195 -7.82 -16.51 -12.07
N GLY A 196 -7.06 -16.42 -13.15
CA GLY A 196 -6.55 -15.18 -13.75
C GLY A 196 -5.12 -14.84 -13.32
N ALA A 197 -4.24 -14.59 -14.30
CA ALA A 197 -2.84 -14.24 -14.12
C ALA A 197 -2.58 -12.72 -14.31
N GLY A 198 -3.50 -11.88 -13.82
CA GLY A 198 -3.29 -10.43 -13.68
C GLY A 198 -2.54 -10.06 -12.39
N PRO A 199 -2.40 -8.76 -12.06
CA PRO A 199 -1.70 -8.33 -10.85
C PRO A 199 -2.18 -9.01 -9.56
N ALA A 200 -3.50 -9.12 -9.36
CA ALA A 200 -4.07 -9.75 -8.17
C ALA A 200 -3.73 -11.25 -8.07
N GLY A 201 -3.95 -12.01 -9.15
CA GLY A 201 -3.67 -13.44 -9.17
C GLY A 201 -2.18 -13.75 -9.03
N LEU A 202 -1.31 -13.01 -9.72
CA LEU A 202 0.14 -13.19 -9.61
C LEU A 202 0.68 -12.78 -8.24
N ALA A 203 0.14 -11.73 -7.61
CA ALA A 203 0.51 -11.36 -6.25
C ALA A 203 0.17 -12.47 -5.25
N ALA A 204 -1.06 -13.01 -5.30
CA ALA A 204 -1.48 -14.13 -4.46
C ALA A 204 -0.63 -15.38 -4.73
N ALA A 205 -0.40 -15.71 -6.00
CA ALA A 205 0.38 -16.88 -6.39
C ALA A 205 1.83 -16.80 -5.92
N ARG A 206 2.49 -15.64 -6.09
CA ARG A 206 3.85 -15.38 -5.60
C ARG A 206 3.95 -15.56 -4.09
N GLN A 207 3.00 -15.00 -3.33
CA GLN A 207 2.97 -15.10 -1.87
C GLN A 207 2.77 -16.55 -1.42
N LEU A 208 1.73 -17.23 -1.89
CA LEU A 208 1.42 -18.60 -1.52
C LEU A 208 2.54 -19.57 -1.90
N HIS A 209 3.13 -19.43 -3.09
CA HIS A 209 4.30 -20.21 -3.49
C HIS A 209 5.48 -19.97 -2.54
N ASN A 210 5.77 -18.71 -2.20
CA ASN A 210 6.84 -18.38 -1.24
C ASN A 210 6.57 -18.95 0.15
N PHE A 211 5.31 -19.09 0.55
CA PHE A 211 4.91 -19.71 1.81
C PHE A 211 5.08 -21.23 1.83
N GLY A 212 5.32 -21.87 0.67
CA GLY A 212 5.42 -23.33 0.54
C GLY A 212 4.08 -24.02 0.27
N ILE A 213 3.05 -23.27 -0.14
CA ILE A 213 1.75 -23.81 -0.51
C ILE A 213 1.75 -24.20 -1.99
N LYS A 214 1.09 -25.30 -2.34
CA LYS A 214 0.94 -25.73 -3.74
C LYS A 214 -0.05 -24.82 -4.45
N VAL A 215 0.39 -24.16 -5.53
CA VAL A 215 -0.43 -23.22 -6.30
C VAL A 215 -0.42 -23.58 -7.77
N THR A 216 -1.60 -23.61 -8.39
CA THR A 216 -1.78 -23.64 -9.84
C THR A 216 -2.60 -22.42 -10.26
N VAL A 217 -2.15 -21.70 -11.30
CA VAL A 217 -2.85 -20.54 -11.85
C VAL A 217 -3.44 -20.89 -13.20
N LEU A 218 -4.74 -20.62 -13.41
CA LEU A 218 -5.43 -20.81 -14.69
C LEU A 218 -5.71 -19.44 -15.32
N GLU A 219 -5.19 -19.17 -16.51
CA GLU A 219 -5.40 -17.91 -17.24
C GLU A 219 -6.11 -18.17 -18.57
N ALA A 220 -7.16 -17.37 -18.82
CA ALA A 220 -7.99 -17.51 -20.00
C ALA A 220 -7.24 -17.16 -21.30
N LYS A 221 -6.38 -16.14 -21.26
CA LYS A 221 -5.64 -15.65 -22.41
C LYS A 221 -4.38 -16.47 -22.67
N ASP A 222 -3.78 -16.22 -23.82
CA ASP A 222 -2.47 -16.73 -24.24
C ASP A 222 -1.28 -15.97 -23.62
N ARG A 223 -1.54 -15.08 -22.67
CA ARG A 223 -0.54 -14.28 -21.95
C ARG A 223 -0.96 -14.02 -20.51
N ILE A 224 0.03 -13.78 -19.66
CA ILE A 224 -0.19 -13.20 -18.33
C ILE A 224 -0.43 -11.68 -18.41
N GLY A 225 -0.68 -11.06 -17.26
CA GLY A 225 -0.71 -9.62 -17.06
C GLY A 225 -2.10 -8.98 -17.08
N GLY A 226 -3.06 -9.59 -17.77
CA GLY A 226 -4.43 -9.09 -17.84
C GLY A 226 -4.49 -7.66 -18.39
N ARG A 227 -4.93 -6.70 -17.57
CA ARG A 227 -5.00 -5.26 -17.90
C ARG A 227 -3.65 -4.53 -17.88
N VAL A 228 -2.58 -5.20 -17.46
CA VAL A 228 -1.21 -4.77 -17.72
C VAL A 228 -0.75 -5.45 -19.00
N TRP A 229 -0.42 -4.65 -20.00
CA TRP A 229 0.09 -5.14 -21.28
C TRP A 229 0.92 -4.04 -21.93
N ASP A 230 2.23 -4.24 -21.95
CA ASP A 230 3.15 -3.23 -22.45
C ASP A 230 3.57 -3.54 -23.88
N ASP A 231 3.64 -2.50 -24.70
CA ASP A 231 4.21 -2.53 -26.02
C ASP A 231 5.68 -2.10 -25.97
N LYS A 232 6.57 -3.03 -26.30
CA LYS A 232 8.02 -2.83 -26.33
C LYS A 232 8.53 -2.66 -27.77
N SER A 233 7.66 -2.51 -28.77
CA SER A 233 8.06 -2.35 -30.18
C SER A 233 8.52 -0.94 -30.55
N PHE A 234 8.24 0.05 -29.70
CA PHE A 234 8.68 1.43 -29.93
C PHE A 234 10.17 1.58 -29.62
N THR A 235 10.91 2.24 -30.49
CA THR A 235 12.37 2.38 -30.36
C THR A 235 12.74 3.14 -29.09
N GLY A 236 13.38 2.45 -28.15
CA GLY A 236 13.92 3.04 -26.92
C GLY A 236 12.88 3.42 -25.86
N VAL A 237 11.60 3.07 -26.04
CA VAL A 237 10.52 3.42 -25.10
C VAL A 237 9.56 2.25 -24.95
N THR A 238 9.05 2.03 -23.75
CA THR A 238 7.95 1.09 -23.48
C THR A 238 6.66 1.88 -23.28
N VAL A 239 5.59 1.47 -23.96
CA VAL A 239 4.28 2.12 -23.88
C VAL A 239 3.24 1.13 -23.39
N GLY A 240 2.65 1.39 -22.23
CA GLY A 240 1.58 0.58 -21.67
C GLY A 240 0.31 0.72 -22.49
N ARG A 241 -0.25 -0.39 -22.99
CA ARG A 241 -1.61 -0.44 -23.54
C ARG A 241 -2.67 -0.37 -22.44
N GLY A 242 -2.25 -0.57 -21.19
CA GLY A 242 -3.07 -0.45 -19.99
C GLY A 242 -2.36 0.40 -18.93
N ALA A 243 -2.20 -0.12 -17.71
CA ALA A 243 -1.60 0.64 -16.63
C ALA A 243 -0.11 0.97 -16.89
N GLN A 244 0.30 2.22 -16.61
CA GLN A 244 1.71 2.65 -16.60
C GLN A 244 2.03 3.75 -15.57
N ILE A 245 1.02 4.33 -14.92
CA ILE A 245 1.17 5.36 -13.89
C ILE A 245 1.04 4.72 -12.49
N VAL A 246 1.95 5.09 -11.59
CA VAL A 246 1.88 4.77 -10.16
C VAL A 246 1.34 5.98 -9.41
N ASN A 247 0.18 5.84 -8.78
CA ASN A 247 -0.46 6.91 -8.00
C ASN A 247 -0.04 6.83 -6.53
N GLY A 248 0.72 7.83 -6.07
CA GLY A 248 1.27 7.89 -4.71
C GLY A 248 2.33 6.81 -4.45
N CYS A 249 3.60 7.19 -4.42
CA CYS A 249 4.71 6.22 -4.26
C CYS A 249 5.08 5.90 -2.80
N ILE A 250 4.72 6.73 -1.83
CA ILE A 250 5.06 6.47 -0.42
C ILE A 250 4.33 5.22 0.06
N ASN A 251 5.10 4.25 0.57
CA ASN A 251 4.68 2.92 1.01
C ASN A 251 3.98 2.06 -0.06
N ASN A 252 3.98 2.49 -1.33
CA ASN A 252 3.33 1.75 -2.38
C ASN A 252 4.08 0.43 -2.67
N PRO A 253 3.40 -0.73 -2.72
CA PRO A 253 4.04 -2.00 -3.06
C PRO A 253 4.80 -1.98 -4.39
N VAL A 254 4.38 -1.15 -5.34
CA VAL A 254 5.09 -0.96 -6.62
C VAL A 254 6.45 -0.31 -6.40
N ALA A 255 6.55 0.71 -5.53
CA ALA A 255 7.82 1.33 -5.19
C ALA A 255 8.78 0.35 -4.50
N LEU A 256 8.26 -0.52 -3.63
CA LEU A 256 9.01 -1.64 -3.04
C LEU A 256 9.54 -2.60 -4.12
N MET A 257 8.70 -3.03 -5.05
CA MET A 257 9.11 -3.94 -6.12
C MET A 257 10.11 -3.29 -7.09
N CYS A 258 9.99 -1.98 -7.35
CA CYS A 258 10.98 -1.22 -8.09
C CYS A 258 12.33 -1.19 -7.36
N GLU A 259 12.36 -0.95 -6.05
CA GLU A 259 13.59 -1.01 -5.24
C GLU A 259 14.23 -2.40 -5.30
N GLN A 260 13.43 -3.46 -5.19
CA GLN A 260 13.89 -4.85 -5.28
C GLN A 260 14.54 -5.16 -6.64
N LEU A 261 14.00 -4.58 -7.72
CA LEU A 261 14.50 -4.75 -9.09
C LEU A 261 15.58 -3.74 -9.50
N GLY A 262 15.84 -2.71 -8.70
CA GLY A 262 16.71 -1.60 -9.09
C GLY A 262 16.12 -0.73 -10.22
N ILE A 263 14.80 -0.64 -10.30
CA ILE A 263 14.07 0.17 -11.29
C ILE A 263 13.86 1.59 -10.77
N SER A 264 14.17 2.58 -11.61
CA SER A 264 13.82 3.98 -11.36
C SER A 264 12.46 4.32 -11.97
N MET A 265 11.74 5.24 -11.33
CA MET A 265 10.46 5.76 -11.80
C MET A 265 10.60 7.26 -12.08
N HIS A 266 9.90 7.75 -13.10
CA HIS A 266 9.94 9.17 -13.46
C HIS A 266 8.80 9.94 -12.78
N LYS A 267 9.13 10.84 -11.85
CA LYS A 267 8.14 11.73 -11.22
C LYS A 267 7.59 12.73 -12.24
N PHE A 268 6.26 12.85 -12.33
CA PHE A 268 5.62 13.89 -13.13
C PHE A 268 5.87 15.28 -12.52
N GLY A 269 6.09 16.27 -13.38
CA GLY A 269 6.00 17.68 -13.00
C GLY A 269 4.54 18.11 -12.80
N GLU A 270 4.33 19.23 -12.12
CA GLU A 270 2.99 19.77 -11.85
C GLU A 270 2.38 20.49 -13.05
N ARG A 271 3.21 20.95 -14.00
CA ARG A 271 2.75 21.75 -15.14
C ARG A 271 1.99 20.88 -16.15
N CYS A 272 0.74 21.21 -16.39
CA CYS A 272 -0.11 20.63 -17.43
C CYS A 272 -0.88 21.77 -18.13
N ASP A 273 -0.33 22.29 -19.24
CA ASP A 273 -0.95 23.42 -19.94
C ASP A 273 -2.21 22.95 -20.70
N LEU A 274 -3.32 23.68 -20.57
CA LEU A 274 -4.54 23.43 -21.34
C LEU A 274 -4.42 24.07 -22.73
N ILE A 275 -4.23 23.24 -23.77
CA ILE A 275 -4.04 23.68 -25.15
C ILE A 275 -5.37 23.59 -25.91
N GLN A 276 -5.82 24.72 -26.44
CA GLN A 276 -7.03 24.83 -27.26
C GLN A 276 -6.78 24.29 -28.68
N GLU A 277 -7.85 23.98 -29.39
CA GLU A 277 -7.79 23.77 -30.84
C GLU A 277 -7.16 25.00 -31.51
N GLY A 278 -6.23 24.77 -32.45
CA GLY A 278 -5.43 25.84 -33.06
C GLY A 278 -4.15 26.19 -32.29
N GLY A 279 -3.83 25.49 -31.20
CA GLY A 279 -2.52 25.54 -30.54
C GLY A 279 -2.34 26.68 -29.55
N ARG A 280 -3.41 27.43 -29.23
CA ARG A 280 -3.38 28.50 -28.23
C ARG A 280 -3.41 27.90 -26.83
N ILE A 281 -2.48 28.32 -25.98
CA ILE A 281 -2.48 27.96 -24.56
C ILE A 281 -3.51 28.84 -23.83
N THR A 282 -4.35 28.22 -23.00
CA THR A 282 -5.34 28.92 -22.17
C THR A 282 -4.65 29.86 -21.19
N ASP A 283 -5.24 31.05 -21.00
CA ASP A 283 -4.73 32.04 -20.07
C ASP A 283 -4.73 31.47 -18.64
N PRO A 284 -3.62 31.56 -17.89
CA PRO A 284 -3.54 31.06 -16.51
C PRO A 284 -4.59 31.62 -15.56
N THR A 285 -5.16 32.79 -15.84
CA THR A 285 -6.25 33.38 -15.05
C THR A 285 -7.59 32.70 -15.31
N ILE A 286 -7.83 32.22 -16.54
CA ILE A 286 -9.02 31.45 -16.92
C ILE A 286 -8.92 30.04 -16.34
N ASP A 287 -7.76 29.39 -16.51
CA ASP A 287 -7.48 28.07 -15.96
C ASP A 287 -7.76 28.01 -14.45
N LYS A 288 -7.12 28.89 -13.67
CA LYS A 288 -7.35 28.99 -12.22
C LYS A 288 -8.79 29.30 -11.83
N ARG A 289 -9.50 30.11 -12.63
CA ARG A 289 -10.90 30.46 -12.36
C ARG A 289 -11.81 29.24 -12.54
N MET A 290 -11.61 28.48 -13.61
CA MET A 290 -12.44 27.33 -13.91
C MET A 290 -12.12 26.13 -13.03
N ASP A 291 -10.85 25.93 -12.68
CA ASP A 291 -10.46 24.96 -11.64
C ASP A 291 -11.16 25.27 -10.30
N PHE A 292 -11.16 26.55 -9.88
CA PHE A 292 -11.86 26.96 -8.67
C PHE A 292 -13.36 26.64 -8.73
N HIS A 293 -14.04 27.00 -9.82
CA HIS A 293 -15.48 26.72 -9.97
C HIS A 293 -15.79 25.22 -10.04
N PHE A 294 -14.96 24.43 -10.73
CA PHE A 294 -15.10 22.98 -10.78
C PHE A 294 -15.04 22.35 -9.37
N ASN A 295 -14.02 22.70 -8.60
CA ASN A 295 -13.88 22.18 -7.23
C ASN A 295 -15.01 22.67 -6.31
N ALA A 296 -15.47 23.92 -6.48
CA ALA A 296 -16.61 24.44 -5.72
C ALA A 296 -17.92 23.66 -6.01
N LEU A 297 -18.12 23.20 -7.24
CA LEU A 297 -19.27 22.32 -7.57
C LEU A 297 -19.16 21.00 -6.78
N LEU A 298 -17.97 20.39 -6.73
CA LEU A 298 -17.73 19.16 -5.97
C LEU A 298 -17.92 19.36 -4.45
N ASP A 299 -17.54 20.51 -3.90
CA ASP A 299 -17.79 20.86 -2.50
C ASP A 299 -19.28 20.87 -2.18
N VAL A 300 -20.10 21.49 -3.04
CA VAL A 300 -21.56 21.52 -2.88
C VAL A 300 -22.19 20.13 -3.07
N VAL A 301 -21.69 19.32 -4.00
CA VAL A 301 -22.08 17.90 -4.13
C VAL A 301 -21.78 17.15 -2.82
N SER A 302 -20.60 17.38 -2.24
CA SER A 302 -20.16 16.75 -1.00
C SER A 302 -21.01 17.17 0.21
N GLU A 303 -21.46 18.43 0.24
CA GLU A 303 -22.42 18.91 1.24
C GLU A 303 -23.79 18.26 1.04
N TRP A 304 -24.31 18.25 -0.19
CA TRP A 304 -25.62 17.71 -0.53
C TRP A 304 -25.78 16.25 -0.14
N ARG A 305 -24.72 15.43 -0.26
CA ARG A 305 -24.79 13.98 -0.02
C ARG A 305 -24.77 13.55 1.45
N LYS A 306 -24.41 14.43 2.40
CA LYS A 306 -24.17 14.07 3.82
C LYS A 306 -25.32 13.34 4.51
N ASP A 307 -26.55 13.72 4.21
CA ASP A 307 -27.79 13.20 4.79
C ASP A 307 -28.56 12.27 3.82
N LYS A 308 -27.96 11.91 2.69
CA LYS A 308 -28.61 11.08 1.66
C LYS A 308 -28.30 9.61 1.87
N THR A 309 -29.32 8.78 1.69
CA THR A 309 -29.21 7.32 1.70
C THR A 309 -28.92 6.77 0.28
N GLN A 310 -28.62 5.48 0.16
CA GLN A 310 -28.41 4.83 -1.14
C GLN A 310 -29.65 4.91 -2.05
N LEU A 311 -30.85 4.92 -1.47
CA LEU A 311 -32.11 5.04 -2.23
C LEU A 311 -32.34 6.44 -2.79
N GLN A 312 -31.60 7.44 -2.29
CA GLN A 312 -31.68 8.84 -2.70
C GLN A 312 -30.46 9.26 -3.53
N ASP A 313 -29.65 8.29 -3.96
CA ASP A 313 -28.50 8.56 -4.79
C ASP A 313 -28.94 9.02 -6.18
N VAL A 314 -28.13 9.88 -6.78
CA VAL A 314 -28.33 10.37 -8.15
C VAL A 314 -26.99 10.32 -8.89
N PRO A 315 -26.98 10.34 -10.22
CA PRO A 315 -25.74 10.44 -10.97
C PRO A 315 -24.97 11.72 -10.65
N LEU A 316 -23.64 11.61 -10.57
CA LEU A 316 -22.75 12.72 -10.29
C LEU A 316 -22.87 13.82 -11.36
N GLY A 317 -22.95 13.43 -12.63
CA GLY A 317 -23.13 14.36 -13.75
C GLY A 317 -24.40 15.19 -13.61
N GLU A 318 -25.55 14.54 -13.35
CA GLU A 318 -26.83 15.23 -13.16
C GLU A 318 -26.79 16.22 -12.00
N LYS A 319 -26.19 15.83 -10.87
CA LYS A 319 -26.09 16.70 -9.70
C LYS A 319 -25.17 17.90 -9.95
N ILE A 320 -24.05 17.72 -10.63
CA ILE A 320 -23.15 18.81 -10.99
C ILE A 320 -23.88 19.79 -11.92
N GLU A 321 -24.59 19.31 -12.94
CA GLU A 321 -25.35 20.18 -13.85
C GLU A 321 -26.47 20.95 -13.16
N GLU A 322 -27.19 20.31 -12.24
CA GLU A 322 -28.24 20.94 -11.44
C GLU A 322 -27.67 22.10 -10.62
N ILE A 323 -26.56 21.86 -9.90
CA ILE A 323 -25.89 22.88 -9.07
C ILE A 323 -25.35 24.00 -9.96
N TYR A 324 -24.72 23.66 -11.08
CA TYR A 324 -24.16 24.62 -12.02
C TYR A 324 -25.24 25.57 -12.56
N LYS A 325 -26.37 25.03 -13.05
CA LYS A 325 -27.51 25.82 -13.55
C LYS A 325 -28.10 26.71 -12.45
N ALA A 326 -28.20 26.21 -11.22
CA ALA A 326 -28.66 27.00 -10.08
C ALA A 326 -27.71 28.16 -9.75
N PHE A 327 -26.39 27.91 -9.76
CA PHE A 327 -25.36 28.92 -9.50
C PHE A 327 -25.38 30.06 -10.54
N ILE A 328 -25.46 29.76 -11.83
CA ILE A 328 -25.58 30.78 -12.90
C ILE A 328 -26.83 31.64 -12.69
N LYS A 329 -27.96 31.00 -12.36
CA LYS A 329 -29.23 31.69 -12.15
C LYS A 329 -29.19 32.62 -10.93
N GLU A 330 -28.52 32.22 -9.86
CA GLU A 330 -28.46 32.98 -8.60
C GLU A 330 -27.47 34.16 -8.68
N SER A 331 -26.29 33.93 -9.25
CA SER A 331 -25.23 34.95 -9.33
C SER A 331 -25.39 35.92 -10.49
N GLY A 332 -26.07 35.51 -11.57
CA GLY A 332 -26.14 36.28 -12.82
C GLY A 332 -24.81 36.33 -13.59
N ILE A 333 -23.81 35.56 -13.18
CA ILE A 333 -22.54 35.45 -13.91
C ILE A 333 -22.77 34.76 -15.25
N GLN A 334 -22.02 35.16 -16.27
CA GLN A 334 -21.97 34.48 -17.56
C GLN A 334 -20.53 34.09 -17.85
N PHE A 335 -20.30 32.79 -18.04
CA PHE A 335 -19.03 32.29 -18.52
C PHE A 335 -18.98 32.39 -20.05
N SER A 336 -17.81 32.71 -20.56
CA SER A 336 -17.50 32.66 -21.98
C SER A 336 -17.48 31.22 -22.49
N GLU A 337 -17.59 31.05 -23.81
CA GLU A 337 -17.49 29.72 -24.44
C GLU A 337 -16.18 29.00 -24.09
N LEU A 338 -15.06 29.74 -24.01
CA LEU A 338 -13.78 29.17 -23.61
C LEU A 338 -13.79 28.69 -22.15
N GLU A 339 -14.40 29.44 -21.24
CA GLU A 339 -14.52 29.02 -19.84
C GLU A 339 -15.35 27.74 -19.69
N GLU A 340 -16.47 27.65 -20.41
CA GLU A 340 -17.30 26.43 -20.47
C GLU A 340 -16.51 25.23 -21.01
N GLN A 341 -15.71 25.41 -22.07
CA GLN A 341 -14.85 24.36 -22.62
C GLN A 341 -13.78 23.89 -21.61
N VAL A 342 -13.19 24.81 -20.84
CA VAL A 342 -12.24 24.46 -19.77
C VAL A 342 -12.95 23.69 -18.65
N LEU A 343 -14.18 24.05 -18.29
CA LEU A 343 -14.97 23.27 -17.33
C LEU A 343 -15.24 21.84 -17.84
N GLN A 344 -15.56 21.68 -19.13
CA GLN A 344 -15.73 20.37 -19.75
C GLN A 344 -14.45 19.53 -19.71
N PHE A 345 -13.26 20.15 -19.82
CA PHE A 345 -11.99 19.45 -19.62
C PHE A 345 -11.92 18.82 -18.22
N HIS A 346 -12.23 19.56 -17.15
CA HIS A 346 -12.21 19.02 -15.78
C HIS A 346 -13.24 17.89 -15.59
N LEU A 347 -14.45 18.03 -16.15
CA LEU A 347 -15.45 16.96 -16.13
C LEU A 347 -14.96 15.70 -16.85
N SER A 348 -14.34 15.86 -18.02
CA SER A 348 -13.77 14.73 -18.77
C SER A 348 -12.60 14.06 -18.03
N ASN A 349 -11.80 14.83 -17.28
CA ASN A 349 -10.73 14.28 -16.44
C ASN A 349 -11.30 13.46 -15.27
N LEU A 350 -12.45 13.85 -14.74
CA LEU A 350 -13.18 13.06 -13.74
C LEU A 350 -13.77 11.77 -14.35
N GLU A 351 -14.31 11.83 -15.57
CA GLU A 351 -14.73 10.64 -16.31
C GLU A 351 -13.58 9.67 -16.57
N TYR A 352 -12.39 10.20 -16.91
CA TYR A 352 -11.17 9.43 -17.05
C TYR A 352 -10.83 8.69 -15.75
N ALA A 353 -10.87 9.38 -14.60
CA ALA A 353 -10.59 8.76 -13.30
C ALA A 353 -11.62 7.67 -12.93
N CYS A 354 -12.91 7.89 -13.21
CA CYS A 354 -13.97 6.93 -12.96
C CYS A 354 -14.04 5.79 -14.00
N GLY A 355 -13.44 5.97 -15.18
CA GLY A 355 -13.56 5.06 -16.31
C GLY A 355 -14.98 4.96 -16.88
N ASN A 356 -15.82 5.97 -16.66
CA ASN A 356 -17.20 5.99 -17.12
C ASN A 356 -17.76 7.43 -17.21
N ASN A 357 -18.84 7.60 -17.97
CA ASN A 357 -19.55 8.87 -18.03
C ASN A 357 -20.16 9.24 -16.66
N LEU A 358 -20.13 10.52 -16.29
CA LEU A 358 -20.57 10.97 -14.95
C LEU A 358 -22.07 10.72 -14.68
N HIS A 359 -22.88 10.50 -15.72
CA HIS A 359 -24.29 10.11 -15.58
C HIS A 359 -24.49 8.64 -15.16
N GLN A 360 -23.42 7.86 -15.08
CA GLN A 360 -23.43 6.48 -14.59
C GLN A 360 -22.69 6.31 -13.25
N VAL A 361 -22.08 7.38 -12.75
CA VAL A 361 -21.28 7.38 -11.51
C VAL A 361 -22.11 7.92 -10.35
N SER A 362 -22.09 7.23 -9.21
CA SER A 362 -22.79 7.63 -7.98
C SER A 362 -22.29 8.98 -7.46
N ALA A 363 -23.17 9.97 -7.29
CA ALA A 363 -22.79 11.24 -6.63
C ALA A 363 -22.41 11.03 -5.15
N ARG A 364 -23.03 10.04 -4.48
CA ARG A 364 -22.72 9.74 -3.08
C ARG A 364 -21.38 9.05 -2.89
N SER A 365 -20.94 8.23 -3.86
CA SER A 365 -19.88 7.24 -3.63
C SER A 365 -18.74 7.30 -4.66
N TRP A 366 -18.65 8.31 -5.51
CA TRP A 366 -17.61 8.38 -6.57
C TRP A 366 -16.16 8.36 -6.03
N ASP A 367 -15.94 8.93 -4.85
CA ASP A 367 -14.68 9.07 -4.10
C ASP A 367 -14.70 8.26 -2.80
N HIS A 368 -15.55 7.23 -2.69
CA HIS A 368 -15.81 6.52 -1.43
C HIS A 368 -14.55 5.94 -0.76
N ASN A 369 -13.49 5.68 -1.54
CA ASN A 369 -12.23 5.16 -1.04
C ASN A 369 -11.45 6.19 -0.22
N GLU A 370 -11.62 7.49 -0.48
CA GLU A 370 -10.93 8.58 0.25
C GLU A 370 -11.39 8.72 1.70
N PHE A 371 -12.46 8.02 2.10
CA PHE A 371 -12.78 7.79 3.52
C PHE A 371 -11.60 7.11 4.26
N PHE A 372 -10.87 6.24 3.56
CA PHE A 372 -9.66 5.60 4.07
C PHE A 372 -8.42 6.35 3.60
N ALA A 373 -7.36 6.29 4.41
CA ALA A 373 -6.06 6.86 4.07
C ALA A 373 -5.53 6.32 2.72
N GLN A 374 -5.25 7.22 1.77
CA GLN A 374 -4.73 6.89 0.44
C GLN A 374 -3.20 6.92 0.38
N PHE A 375 -2.62 6.40 -0.71
CA PHE A 375 -1.18 6.49 -0.95
C PHE A 375 -0.74 7.94 -1.18
N ALA A 376 0.29 8.37 -0.46
CA ALA A 376 0.82 9.72 -0.54
C ALA A 376 2.07 9.80 -1.43
N GLY A 377 2.55 11.03 -1.66
CA GLY A 377 3.80 11.31 -2.35
C GLY A 377 3.67 11.34 -3.87
N ASP A 378 4.78 11.07 -4.56
CA ASP A 378 4.88 11.31 -6.00
C ASP A 378 3.94 10.40 -6.81
N HIS A 379 3.30 10.97 -7.83
CA HIS A 379 2.78 10.21 -8.96
C HIS A 379 3.91 10.05 -9.98
N THR A 380 4.11 8.83 -10.46
CA THR A 380 5.25 8.51 -11.33
C THR A 380 4.84 7.72 -12.56
N LEU A 381 5.59 7.90 -13.64
CA LEU A 381 5.58 7.00 -14.79
C LEU A 381 6.56 5.85 -14.54
N LEU A 382 6.06 4.62 -14.59
CA LEU A 382 6.90 3.42 -14.55
C LEU A 382 7.46 3.19 -15.96
N THR A 383 8.59 3.82 -16.25
CA THR A 383 9.15 3.87 -17.61
C THR A 383 9.47 2.50 -18.23
N PRO A 384 9.90 1.46 -17.50
CA PRO A 384 10.06 0.12 -18.08
C PRO A 384 8.73 -0.61 -18.33
N GLY A 385 7.60 -0.05 -17.87
CA GLY A 385 6.29 -0.67 -17.90
C GLY A 385 6.03 -1.60 -16.70
N TYR A 386 4.75 -1.88 -16.40
CA TYR A 386 4.38 -2.79 -15.31
C TYR A 386 4.68 -4.26 -15.62
N SER A 387 4.84 -4.62 -16.90
CA SER A 387 5.15 -5.98 -17.34
C SER A 387 6.37 -6.56 -16.64
N VAL A 388 7.43 -5.77 -16.41
CA VAL A 388 8.67 -6.24 -15.75
C VAL A 388 8.41 -6.75 -14.32
N ILE A 389 7.46 -6.14 -13.60
CA ILE A 389 7.07 -6.57 -12.26
C ILE A 389 6.25 -7.87 -12.37
N LEU A 390 5.29 -7.93 -13.29
CA LEU A 390 4.42 -9.11 -13.44
C LEU A 390 5.17 -10.34 -13.97
N GLU A 391 6.09 -10.13 -14.90
CA GLU A 391 7.01 -11.15 -15.40
C GLU A 391 7.82 -11.72 -14.22
N LYS A 392 8.33 -10.85 -13.32
CA LYS A 392 9.07 -11.30 -12.14
C LYS A 392 8.20 -12.01 -11.11
N LEU A 393 6.97 -11.55 -10.88
CA LEU A 393 6.02 -12.24 -9.99
C LEU A 393 5.68 -13.64 -10.52
N ALA A 394 5.51 -13.78 -11.84
CA ALA A 394 5.15 -15.02 -12.50
C ALA A 394 6.28 -16.05 -12.60
N GLU A 395 7.54 -15.62 -12.43
CA GLU A 395 8.72 -16.47 -12.60
C GLU A 395 8.68 -17.70 -11.67
N GLY A 396 8.74 -18.89 -12.29
CA GLY A 396 8.77 -20.18 -11.60
C GLY A 396 7.41 -20.68 -11.10
N LEU A 397 6.30 -20.01 -11.40
CA LEU A 397 4.95 -20.45 -11.01
C LEU A 397 4.33 -21.42 -12.03
N ASP A 398 3.48 -22.34 -11.56
CA ASP A 398 2.64 -23.18 -12.42
C ASP A 398 1.47 -22.36 -12.97
N ILE A 399 1.63 -21.82 -14.18
CA ILE A 399 0.62 -21.01 -14.87
C ILE A 399 0.20 -21.72 -16.16
N ARG A 400 -1.09 -22.06 -16.25
CA ARG A 400 -1.71 -22.66 -17.42
C ARG A 400 -2.46 -21.59 -18.20
N LEU A 401 -1.86 -21.17 -19.31
CA LEU A 401 -2.45 -20.22 -20.25
C LEU A 401 -3.51 -20.92 -21.13
N ARG A 402 -4.35 -20.13 -21.81
CA ARG A 402 -5.45 -20.62 -22.67
C ARG A 402 -6.34 -21.64 -21.94
N SER A 403 -6.52 -21.45 -20.64
CA SER A 403 -7.31 -22.31 -19.76
C SER A 403 -8.48 -21.54 -19.17
N PRO A 404 -9.41 -21.00 -20.01
CA PRO A 404 -10.56 -20.26 -19.49
C PRO A 404 -11.44 -21.19 -18.66
N VAL A 405 -11.66 -20.80 -17.40
CA VAL A 405 -12.53 -21.52 -16.47
C VAL A 405 -13.99 -21.29 -16.84
N GLN A 406 -14.78 -22.37 -16.85
CA GLN A 406 -16.21 -22.37 -17.16
C GLN A 406 -17.08 -22.68 -15.94
N SER A 407 -16.64 -23.56 -15.05
CA SER A 407 -17.39 -23.91 -13.83
C SER A 407 -16.48 -24.10 -12.63
N ILE A 408 -17.03 -23.83 -11.45
CA ILE A 408 -16.41 -24.01 -10.14
C ILE A 408 -17.44 -24.71 -9.26
N ASP A 409 -17.15 -25.93 -8.84
CA ASP A 409 -17.96 -26.69 -7.89
C ASP A 409 -17.21 -26.81 -6.55
N TYR A 410 -17.78 -26.23 -5.51
CA TYR A 410 -17.26 -26.26 -4.13
C TYR A 410 -18.22 -26.97 -3.18
N SER A 411 -19.12 -27.82 -3.70
CA SER A 411 -20.07 -28.60 -2.90
C SER A 411 -19.46 -29.84 -2.25
N GLY A 412 -18.35 -30.35 -2.79
CA GLY A 412 -17.61 -31.50 -2.26
C GLY A 412 -16.49 -31.13 -1.28
N ASP A 413 -15.64 -32.12 -0.97
CA ASP A 413 -14.52 -31.98 -0.03
C ASP A 413 -13.39 -31.06 -0.57
N GLU A 414 -13.18 -31.09 -1.89
CA GLU A 414 -12.27 -30.20 -2.63
C GLU A 414 -13.04 -29.44 -3.71
N VAL A 415 -12.51 -28.29 -4.09
CA VAL A 415 -13.05 -27.48 -5.19
C VAL A 415 -12.65 -28.11 -6.51
N GLN A 416 -13.64 -28.34 -7.38
CA GLN A 416 -13.44 -28.79 -8.76
C GLN A 416 -13.60 -27.61 -9.72
N VAL A 417 -12.57 -27.37 -10.52
CA VAL A 417 -12.53 -26.28 -11.50
C VAL A 417 -12.45 -26.89 -12.90
N THR A 418 -13.42 -26.57 -13.75
CA THR A 418 -13.48 -27.10 -15.14
C THR A 418 -13.25 -25.97 -16.14
N THR A 419 -12.35 -26.19 -17.09
CA THR A 419 -12.09 -25.28 -18.21
C THR A 419 -13.09 -25.48 -19.36
N THR A 420 -13.19 -24.53 -20.29
CA THR A 420 -14.09 -24.67 -21.46
C THR A 420 -13.75 -25.85 -22.38
N GLU A 421 -12.52 -26.36 -22.32
CA GLU A 421 -12.09 -27.55 -23.08
C GLU A 421 -12.39 -28.86 -22.32
N GLY A 422 -12.99 -28.79 -21.13
CA GLY A 422 -13.30 -29.93 -20.30
C GLY A 422 -12.12 -30.44 -19.45
N THR A 423 -10.99 -29.72 -19.41
CA THR A 423 -9.90 -30.06 -18.46
C THR A 423 -10.36 -29.74 -17.05
N GLU A 424 -10.28 -30.73 -16.16
CA GLU A 424 -10.62 -30.63 -14.75
C GLU A 424 -9.37 -30.46 -13.88
N CYS A 425 -9.45 -29.59 -12.88
CA CYS A 425 -8.42 -29.39 -11.85
C CYS A 425 -9.08 -29.38 -10.48
N THR A 426 -8.44 -29.98 -9.46
CA THR A 426 -8.93 -29.94 -8.07
C THR A 426 -7.93 -29.31 -7.12
N ALA A 427 -8.46 -28.62 -6.11
CA ALA A 427 -7.68 -28.08 -5.00
C ALA A 427 -8.55 -27.89 -3.75
N GLN A 428 -7.91 -27.75 -2.60
CA GLN A 428 -8.61 -27.49 -1.34
C GLN A 428 -9.22 -26.08 -1.26
N LYS A 429 -8.73 -25.14 -2.09
CA LYS A 429 -9.14 -23.74 -2.15
C LYS A 429 -9.16 -23.19 -3.57
#